data_AF-A0A3N5JXN4-F1
#
_entry.id   AF-A0A3N5JXN4-F1
#
_cell.length_a   1.000
_cell.length_b   1.000
_cell.length_c   1.000
_cell.angle_alpha   90.00
_cell.angle_beta   90.00
_cell.angle_gamma   90.00
#
_symmetry.space_group_name_H-M   'P 1'
#
loop_
_entity.id
_entity.type
_entity.pdbx_description
1 polymer ?
#
loop_
_entity_poly.entity_id
_entity_poly.type
_entity_poly.pdbx_seq_one_letter_code
_entity_poly.pdbx_strand_id
1 'polypeptide(L)'
;MKRTLSVVVILTVIAMMLGGCASPEQRAQKLFDQGKYEDILKKYADLPIAKQAKDKIAEKMLAEGKYEDILKDYADTPSAAEATNKIAEKMVAEKKYDDVLKMYPNTPAANMARNALAEQLYNDKKIDDLIAKYPNTPAGLKARNEVAKTEFDKIMKMPKAKKMKAFEEFVKNPKYAGTESAMKAQEELNKNVKKPAPAKAAPKKK
;
A
#
# COMPACT_ATOMS: atom_id res chain seq x y z
N MET A 1 21.29 71.75 -61.97
CA MET A 1 20.73 71.42 -60.63
C MET A 1 20.82 69.92 -60.49
N LYS A 2 21.88 69.41 -59.85
CA LYS A 2 21.96 69.03 -58.42
C LYS A 2 21.13 67.79 -58.07
N ARG A 3 21.86 66.68 -57.90
CA ARG A 3 21.70 65.58 -56.89
C ARG A 3 20.56 64.57 -57.19
N THR A 4 20.73 63.25 -57.10
CA THR A 4 21.83 62.44 -56.55
C THR A 4 21.69 61.00 -57.04
N LEU A 5 22.84 60.47 -57.46
CA LEU A 5 23.20 59.06 -57.53
C LEU A 5 23.02 58.37 -56.16
N SER A 6 22.90 57.03 -56.20
CA SER A 6 23.27 56.08 -55.15
C SER A 6 22.32 55.88 -53.98
N VAL A 7 21.40 54.92 -54.08
CA VAL A 7 21.12 53.93 -53.00
C VAL A 7 20.70 52.60 -53.64
N VAL A 8 21.63 51.96 -54.34
CA VAL A 8 21.72 50.49 -54.36
C VAL A 8 22.72 50.16 -53.26
N VAL A 9 22.45 49.08 -52.51
CA VAL A 9 23.20 48.59 -51.34
C VAL A 9 22.73 49.19 -50.01
N ILE A 10 22.52 48.30 -49.03
CA ILE A 10 22.07 48.51 -47.63
C ILE A 10 20.55 48.44 -47.41
N LEU A 11 19.94 47.30 -47.75
CA LEU A 11 18.83 46.74 -46.95
C LEU A 11 18.76 45.21 -47.09
N THR A 12 19.94 44.59 -47.20
CA THR A 12 20.14 43.13 -47.25
C THR A 12 21.19 42.71 -46.21
N VAL A 13 21.32 43.45 -45.10
CA VAL A 13 22.18 43.11 -43.95
C VAL A 13 21.50 43.54 -42.64
N ILE A 14 20.19 43.33 -42.51
CA ILE A 14 19.50 43.28 -41.19
C ILE A 14 18.64 42.01 -41.13
N ALA A 15 19.22 40.90 -41.58
CA ALA A 15 18.68 39.55 -41.36
C ALA A 15 19.79 38.57 -40.89
N MET A 16 20.98 39.08 -40.55
CA MET A 16 22.13 38.28 -40.12
C MET A 16 22.75 38.79 -38.81
N MET A 17 21.93 39.32 -37.89
CA MET A 17 22.36 39.63 -36.50
C MET A 17 21.27 39.28 -35.46
N LEU A 18 20.55 38.17 -35.67
CA LEU A 18 19.72 37.52 -34.63
C LEU A 18 20.11 36.05 -34.42
N GLY A 19 21.29 35.63 -34.90
CA GLY A 19 21.86 34.30 -34.69
C GLY A 19 22.64 34.16 -33.37
N GLY A 20 22.28 34.93 -32.34
CA GLY A 20 23.02 35.02 -31.08
C GLY A 20 22.30 34.30 -29.94
N CYS A 21 22.71 33.07 -29.69
CA CYS A 21 22.52 32.32 -28.45
C CYS A 21 21.08 32.18 -27.93
N ALA A 22 20.33 31.20 -28.47
CA ALA A 22 19.23 30.60 -27.69
C ALA A 22 19.74 30.30 -26.27
N SER A 23 18.98 30.69 -25.25
CA SER A 23 19.39 30.51 -23.85
C SER A 23 19.57 29.01 -23.54
N PRO A 24 20.34 28.63 -22.51
CA PRO A 24 20.46 27.23 -22.09
C PRO A 24 19.09 26.55 -21.94
N GLU A 25 18.10 27.26 -21.39
CA GLU A 25 16.72 26.79 -21.21
C GLU A 25 16.04 26.53 -22.56
N GLN A 26 16.15 27.44 -23.53
CA GLN A 26 15.56 27.25 -24.86
C GLN A 26 16.22 26.09 -25.62
N ARG A 27 17.53 25.90 -25.47
CA ARG A 27 18.23 24.75 -26.06
C ARG A 27 17.82 23.44 -25.42
N ALA A 28 17.69 23.42 -24.08
CA ALA A 28 17.23 22.26 -23.35
C ALA A 28 15.78 21.91 -23.71
N GLN A 29 14.90 22.91 -23.83
CA GLN A 29 13.51 22.73 -24.28
C GLN A 29 13.46 22.11 -25.68
N LYS A 30 14.27 22.61 -26.62
CA LYS A 30 14.35 22.03 -27.96
C LYS A 30 14.79 20.56 -27.96
N LEU A 31 15.73 20.18 -27.07
CA LEU A 31 16.10 18.77 -26.92
C LEU A 31 14.97 17.94 -26.31
N PHE A 32 14.20 18.53 -25.41
CA PHE A 32 13.08 17.87 -24.73
C PHE A 32 11.98 17.54 -25.73
N ASP A 33 11.63 18.52 -26.57
CA ASP A 33 10.64 18.36 -27.64
C ASP A 33 11.10 17.34 -28.70
N GLN A 34 12.42 17.16 -28.85
CA GLN A 34 13.02 16.13 -29.72
C GLN A 34 13.12 14.74 -29.07
N GLY A 35 12.70 14.58 -27.81
CA GLY A 35 12.84 13.34 -27.06
C GLY A 35 14.29 12.96 -26.70
N LYS A 36 15.23 13.91 -26.77
CA LYS A 36 16.66 13.70 -26.45
C LYS A 36 16.91 13.93 -24.97
N TYR A 37 16.25 13.14 -24.14
CA TYR A 37 16.23 13.33 -22.69
C TYR A 37 17.60 13.10 -22.06
N GLU A 38 18.36 12.13 -22.54
CA GLU A 38 19.70 11.81 -22.06
C GLU A 38 20.69 12.97 -22.33
N ASP A 39 20.54 13.65 -23.47
CA ASP A 39 21.33 14.84 -23.78
C ASP A 39 21.03 16.00 -22.82
N ILE A 40 19.79 16.12 -22.35
CA ILE A 40 19.40 17.12 -21.34
C ILE A 40 20.08 16.81 -20.02
N LEU A 41 20.00 15.56 -19.55
CA LEU A 41 20.64 15.14 -18.31
C LEU A 41 22.16 15.35 -18.35
N LYS A 42 22.78 15.18 -19.52
CA LYS A 42 24.23 15.36 -19.68
C LYS A 42 24.67 16.82 -19.74
N LYS A 43 23.87 17.71 -20.35
CA LYS A 43 24.30 19.08 -20.68
C LYS A 43 23.65 20.17 -19.83
N TYR A 44 22.51 19.87 -19.21
CA TYR A 44 21.63 20.84 -18.56
C TYR A 44 21.05 20.28 -17.25
N ALA A 45 21.84 19.48 -16.50
CA ALA A 45 21.40 18.74 -15.32
C ALA A 45 20.86 19.63 -14.19
N ASP A 46 21.30 20.88 -14.15
CA ASP A 46 20.95 21.93 -13.19
C ASP A 46 19.64 22.66 -13.54
N LEU A 47 19.11 22.47 -14.76
CA LEU A 47 17.87 23.08 -15.17
C LEU A 47 16.65 22.26 -14.71
N PRO A 48 15.50 22.91 -14.37
CA PRO A 48 14.28 22.19 -13.99
C PRO A 48 13.79 21.16 -15.02
N ILE A 49 14.08 21.40 -16.30
CA ILE A 49 13.71 20.49 -17.39
C ILE A 49 14.48 19.16 -17.35
N ALA A 50 15.64 19.09 -16.68
CA ALA A 50 16.36 17.83 -16.46
C ALA A 50 15.53 16.87 -15.60
N LYS A 51 14.78 17.39 -14.61
CA LYS A 51 13.86 16.55 -13.81
C LYS A 51 12.76 15.95 -14.69
N GLN A 52 12.17 16.75 -15.58
CA GLN A 52 11.16 16.26 -16.52
C GLN A 52 11.75 15.24 -17.51
N ALA A 53 12.97 15.46 -17.98
CA ALA A 53 13.68 14.53 -18.86
C ALA A 53 13.95 13.19 -18.15
N LYS A 54 14.33 13.25 -16.87
CA LYS A 54 14.51 12.08 -16.01
C LYS A 54 13.21 11.28 -15.86
N ASP A 55 12.10 11.96 -15.59
CA ASP A 55 10.77 11.34 -15.49
C ASP A 55 10.40 10.66 -16.84
N LYS A 56 10.67 11.30 -17.98
CA LYS A 56 10.40 10.72 -19.32
C LYS A 56 11.24 9.48 -19.65
N ILE A 57 12.51 9.46 -19.25
CA ILE A 57 13.36 8.28 -19.42
C ILE A 57 12.83 7.13 -18.58
N ALA A 58 12.48 7.40 -17.31
CA ALA A 58 11.95 6.39 -16.41
C ALA A 58 10.59 5.84 -16.90
N GLU A 59 9.70 6.69 -17.42
CA GLU A 59 8.45 6.27 -18.07
C GLU A 59 8.69 5.33 -19.25
N LYS A 60 9.67 5.64 -20.11
CA LYS A 60 10.03 4.79 -21.24
C LYS A 60 10.59 3.45 -20.77
N MET A 61 11.50 3.45 -19.80
CA MET A 61 12.05 2.24 -19.19
C MET A 61 10.97 1.38 -18.56
N LEU A 62 9.96 2.01 -17.95
CA LEU A 62 8.82 1.33 -17.33
C LEU A 62 8.01 0.58 -18.39
N ALA A 63 7.73 1.22 -19.51
CA ALA A 63 7.05 0.60 -20.66
C ALA A 63 7.88 -0.54 -21.27
N GLU A 64 9.20 -0.45 -21.22
CA GLU A 64 10.13 -1.51 -21.67
C GLU A 64 10.32 -2.63 -20.64
N GLY A 65 9.73 -2.52 -19.44
CA GLY A 65 9.84 -3.53 -18.39
C GLY A 65 11.19 -3.55 -17.65
N LYS A 66 11.98 -2.47 -17.73
CA LYS A 66 13.31 -2.35 -17.09
C LYS A 66 13.19 -1.92 -15.63
N TYR A 67 12.42 -2.65 -14.84
CA TYR A 67 12.03 -2.22 -13.50
C TYR A 67 13.21 -2.07 -12.54
N GLU A 68 14.14 -3.01 -12.56
CA GLU A 68 15.31 -3.01 -11.69
C GLU A 68 16.23 -1.81 -11.99
N ASP A 69 16.40 -1.47 -13.26
CA ASP A 69 17.21 -0.31 -13.69
C ASP A 69 16.54 1.01 -13.28
N ILE A 70 15.21 1.10 -13.32
CA ILE A 70 14.48 2.27 -12.83
C ILE A 70 14.72 2.48 -11.33
N LEU A 71 14.67 1.41 -10.54
CA LEU A 71 14.92 1.53 -9.09
C LEU A 71 16.37 1.90 -8.77
N LYS A 72 17.30 1.53 -9.65
CA LYS A 72 18.72 1.83 -9.47
C LYS A 72 19.05 3.28 -9.84
N ASP A 73 18.61 3.72 -11.02
CA ASP A 73 19.09 4.97 -11.63
C ASP A 73 18.05 6.11 -11.54
N TYR A 74 16.78 5.77 -11.27
CA TYR A 74 15.62 6.68 -11.34
C TYR A 74 14.68 6.55 -10.12
N ALA A 75 15.21 6.19 -8.95
CA ALA A 75 14.45 5.89 -7.72
C ALA A 75 13.54 7.02 -7.20
N ASP A 76 13.84 8.26 -7.56
CA ASP A 76 13.13 9.49 -7.20
C ASP A 76 12.01 9.88 -8.19
N THR A 77 11.84 9.10 -9.27
CA THR A 77 10.79 9.34 -10.28
C THR A 77 9.47 8.66 -9.88
N PRO A 78 8.31 9.16 -10.34
CA PRO A 78 7.03 8.48 -10.15
C PRO A 78 7.03 7.03 -10.68
N SER A 79 7.78 6.76 -11.77
CA SER A 79 7.90 5.42 -12.35
C SER A 79 8.57 4.41 -11.41
N ALA A 80 9.38 4.84 -10.45
CA ALA A 80 10.00 3.93 -9.48
C ALA A 80 8.98 3.26 -8.56
N ALA A 81 7.89 3.95 -8.19
CA ALA A 81 6.82 3.35 -7.41
C ALA A 81 6.11 2.23 -8.19
N GLU A 82 5.86 2.46 -9.49
CA GLU A 82 5.24 1.45 -10.35
C GLU A 82 6.18 0.27 -10.64
N ALA A 83 7.46 0.53 -10.91
CA ALA A 83 8.48 -0.50 -11.06
C ALA A 83 8.61 -1.37 -9.81
N THR A 84 8.57 -0.76 -8.62
CA THR A 84 8.55 -1.47 -7.32
C THR A 84 7.36 -2.42 -7.24
N ASN A 85 6.16 -1.95 -7.59
CA ASN A 85 4.96 -2.78 -7.59
C ASN A 85 5.08 -3.94 -8.58
N LYS A 86 5.61 -3.71 -9.79
CA LYS A 86 5.78 -4.76 -10.81
C LYS A 86 6.76 -5.84 -10.39
N ILE A 87 7.89 -5.47 -9.77
CA ILE A 87 8.85 -6.44 -9.23
C ILE A 87 8.19 -7.26 -8.11
N ALA A 88 7.50 -6.60 -7.19
CA ALA A 88 6.83 -7.29 -6.08
C ALA A 88 5.72 -8.23 -6.58
N GLU A 89 4.93 -7.83 -7.58
CA GLU A 89 3.92 -8.67 -8.25
C GLU A 89 4.55 -9.93 -8.88
N LYS A 90 5.68 -9.77 -9.59
CA LYS A 90 6.42 -10.89 -10.18
C LYS A 90 6.91 -11.86 -9.09
N MET A 91 7.44 -11.35 -7.98
CA MET A 91 7.87 -12.19 -6.86
C MET A 91 6.72 -12.95 -6.21
N VAL A 92 5.52 -12.34 -6.11
CA VAL A 92 4.31 -13.04 -5.67
C VAL A 92 3.94 -14.17 -6.63
N ALA A 93 4.01 -13.93 -7.95
CA ALA A 93 3.75 -14.97 -8.96
C ALA A 93 4.76 -16.13 -8.87
N GLU A 94 6.01 -15.83 -8.50
CA GLU A 94 7.07 -16.79 -8.22
C GLU A 94 6.96 -17.43 -6.81
N LYS A 95 5.91 -17.12 -6.05
CA LYS A 95 5.66 -17.60 -4.68
C LYS A 95 6.75 -17.24 -3.66
N LYS A 96 7.53 -16.19 -3.91
CA LYS A 96 8.56 -15.66 -3.00
C LYS A 96 7.94 -14.75 -1.93
N TYR A 97 6.94 -15.24 -1.22
CA TYR A 97 6.09 -14.40 -0.37
C TYR A 97 6.87 -13.74 0.77
N ASP A 98 7.73 -14.47 1.47
CA ASP A 98 8.54 -13.91 2.57
C ASP A 98 9.48 -12.80 2.08
N ASP A 99 10.08 -12.96 0.90
CA ASP A 99 10.96 -11.95 0.31
C ASP A 99 10.17 -10.69 -0.06
N VAL A 100 8.94 -10.83 -0.58
CA VAL A 100 8.06 -9.68 -0.85
C VAL A 100 7.75 -8.91 0.44
N LEU A 101 7.44 -9.62 1.53
CA LEU A 101 7.16 -8.96 2.82
C LEU A 101 8.39 -8.26 3.39
N LYS A 102 9.58 -8.79 3.14
CA LYS A 102 10.84 -8.21 3.60
C LYS A 102 11.27 -6.99 2.78
N MET A 103 11.23 -7.11 1.46
CA MET A 103 11.78 -6.11 0.54
C MET A 103 10.76 -5.02 0.17
N TYR A 104 9.47 -5.40 0.09
CA TYR A 104 8.42 -4.54 -0.44
C TYR A 104 7.18 -4.48 0.48
N PRO A 105 7.35 -4.23 1.80
CA PRO A 105 6.30 -4.41 2.82
C PRO A 105 5.04 -3.54 2.62
N ASN A 106 5.20 -2.42 1.91
CA ASN A 106 4.17 -1.38 1.74
C ASN A 106 3.52 -1.41 0.35
N THR A 107 3.61 -2.53 -0.37
CA THR A 107 3.01 -2.70 -1.70
C THR A 107 1.69 -3.49 -1.64
N PRO A 108 0.80 -3.35 -2.63
CA PRO A 108 -0.34 -4.26 -2.78
C PRO A 108 0.09 -5.74 -2.86
N ALA A 109 1.24 -6.01 -3.48
CA ALA A 109 1.82 -7.35 -3.54
C ALA A 109 2.16 -7.93 -2.17
N ALA A 110 2.59 -7.11 -1.20
CA ALA A 110 2.76 -7.57 0.17
C ALA A 110 1.44 -8.02 0.82
N ASN A 111 0.32 -7.38 0.50
CA ASN A 111 -0.99 -7.86 0.99
C ASN A 111 -1.35 -9.22 0.38
N MET A 112 -1.08 -9.42 -0.92
CA MET A 112 -1.25 -10.72 -1.57
C MET A 112 -0.36 -11.80 -0.93
N ALA A 113 0.91 -11.49 -0.69
CA ALA A 113 1.85 -12.39 -0.03
C ALA A 113 1.42 -12.76 1.41
N ARG A 114 0.96 -11.78 2.22
CA ARG A 114 0.41 -12.06 3.57
C ARG A 114 -0.79 -12.99 3.51
N ASN A 115 -1.71 -12.75 2.56
CA ASN A 115 -2.89 -13.61 2.41
C ASN A 115 -2.50 -15.03 1.98
N ALA A 116 -1.58 -15.18 1.03
CA ALA A 116 -1.12 -16.49 0.57
C ALA A 116 -0.43 -17.29 1.69
N LEU A 117 0.46 -16.65 2.48
CA LEU A 117 1.10 -17.29 3.63
C LEU A 117 0.08 -17.66 4.72
N ALA A 118 -0.92 -16.80 4.95
CA ALA A 118 -1.99 -17.09 5.89
C ALA A 118 -2.85 -18.28 5.44
N GLU A 119 -3.20 -18.36 4.16
CA GLU A 119 -3.91 -19.51 3.58
C GLU A 119 -3.09 -20.79 3.68
N GLN A 120 -1.78 -20.74 3.44
CA GLN A 120 -0.90 -21.89 3.62
C GLN A 120 -0.93 -22.40 5.06
N LEU A 121 -0.80 -21.50 6.05
CA LEU A 121 -0.88 -21.89 7.46
C LEU A 121 -2.25 -22.46 7.83
N TYR A 122 -3.33 -21.92 7.26
CA TYR A 122 -4.68 -22.47 7.44
C TYR A 122 -4.79 -23.90 6.90
N ASN A 123 -4.32 -24.11 5.67
CA ASN A 123 -4.35 -25.42 5.02
C ASN A 123 -3.47 -26.46 5.73
N ASP A 124 -2.32 -26.03 6.25
CA ASP A 124 -1.41 -26.84 7.07
C ASP A 124 -1.95 -27.08 8.49
N LYS A 125 -3.12 -26.55 8.83
CA LYS A 125 -3.75 -26.61 10.17
C LYS A 125 -2.87 -26.01 11.28
N LYS A 126 -1.96 -25.11 10.94
CA LYS A 126 -1.11 -24.35 11.89
C LYS A 126 -1.88 -23.13 12.41
N ILE A 127 -3.00 -23.40 13.07
CA ILE A 127 -3.99 -22.39 13.45
C ILE A 127 -3.41 -21.36 14.43
N ASP A 128 -2.62 -21.77 15.42
CA ASP A 128 -2.05 -20.82 16.37
C ASP A 128 -1.02 -19.89 15.72
N ASP A 129 -0.16 -20.41 14.82
CA ASP A 129 0.78 -19.59 14.04
C ASP A 129 0.06 -18.60 13.13
N LEU A 130 -1.02 -19.05 12.47
CA LEU A 130 -1.86 -18.22 11.62
C LEU A 130 -2.45 -17.05 12.40
N ILE A 131 -3.06 -17.33 13.55
CA ILE A 131 -3.66 -16.29 14.39
C ILE A 131 -2.59 -15.34 14.94
N ALA A 132 -1.42 -15.85 15.31
CA ALA A 132 -0.34 -15.03 15.85
C ALA A 132 0.28 -14.11 14.79
N LYS A 133 0.54 -14.60 13.59
CA LYS A 133 1.28 -13.86 12.54
C LYS A 133 0.37 -13.06 11.62
N TYR A 134 -0.83 -13.57 11.33
CA TYR A 134 -1.74 -12.98 10.34
C TYR A 134 -3.18 -12.86 10.88
N PRO A 135 -3.42 -12.25 12.05
CA PRO A 135 -4.73 -12.22 12.70
C PRO A 135 -5.84 -11.53 11.89
N ASN A 136 -5.46 -10.64 10.97
CA ASN A 136 -6.37 -9.76 10.23
C ASN A 136 -6.52 -10.14 8.75
N THR A 137 -5.90 -11.24 8.30
CA THR A 137 -6.18 -11.77 6.96
C THR A 137 -7.51 -12.52 6.96
N PRO A 138 -8.14 -12.75 5.79
CA PRO A 138 -9.38 -13.54 5.72
C PRO A 138 -9.24 -14.92 6.39
N ALA A 139 -8.13 -15.61 6.15
CA ALA A 139 -7.83 -16.90 6.78
C ALA A 139 -7.64 -16.77 8.30
N GLY A 140 -6.94 -15.74 8.77
CA GLY A 140 -6.74 -15.48 10.19
C GLY A 140 -8.05 -15.19 10.92
N LEU A 141 -8.92 -14.35 10.35
CA LEU A 141 -10.24 -14.05 10.91
C LEU A 141 -11.12 -15.30 10.98
N LYS A 142 -11.12 -16.12 9.93
CA LYS A 142 -11.83 -17.40 9.90
C LYS A 142 -11.35 -18.32 11.03
N ALA A 143 -10.04 -18.51 11.14
CA ALA A 143 -9.43 -19.33 12.17
C ALA A 143 -9.76 -18.84 13.60
N ARG A 144 -9.68 -17.53 13.84
CA ARG A 144 -10.07 -16.94 15.14
C ARG A 144 -11.52 -17.23 15.49
N ASN A 145 -12.44 -17.07 14.54
CA ASN A 145 -13.86 -17.37 14.75
C ASN A 145 -14.11 -18.86 15.01
N GLU A 146 -13.43 -19.77 14.31
CA GLU A 146 -13.56 -21.22 14.52
C GLU A 146 -13.08 -21.64 15.92
N VAL A 147 -11.93 -21.12 16.37
CA VAL A 147 -11.41 -21.38 17.71
C VAL A 147 -12.32 -20.76 18.78
N ALA A 148 -12.75 -19.51 18.58
CA ALA A 148 -13.65 -18.81 19.50
C ALA A 148 -14.98 -19.56 19.65
N LYS A 149 -15.56 -20.05 18.55
CA LYS A 149 -16.79 -20.84 18.56
C LYS A 149 -16.62 -22.14 19.34
N THR A 150 -15.54 -22.86 19.08
CA THR A 150 -15.25 -24.12 19.79
C THR A 150 -15.16 -23.90 21.28
N GLU A 151 -14.50 -22.82 21.71
CA GLU A 151 -14.36 -22.51 23.13
C GLU A 151 -15.67 -22.01 23.75
N PHE A 152 -16.42 -21.17 23.05
CA PHE A 152 -17.76 -20.75 23.45
C PHE A 152 -18.71 -21.93 23.66
N ASP A 153 -18.71 -22.91 22.74
CA ASP A 153 -19.55 -24.10 22.83
C ASP A 153 -19.19 -24.98 24.03
N LYS A 154 -17.90 -25.03 24.41
CA LYS A 154 -17.47 -25.69 25.67
C LYS A 154 -18.01 -24.95 26.88
N ILE A 155 -17.90 -23.63 26.92
CA ILE A 155 -18.41 -22.80 28.03
C ILE A 155 -19.93 -22.97 28.17
N MET A 156 -20.65 -23.05 27.05
CA MET A 156 -22.11 -23.25 27.05
C MET A 156 -22.54 -24.58 27.69
N LYS A 157 -21.70 -25.60 27.65
CA LYS A 157 -21.95 -26.90 28.29
C LYS A 157 -21.60 -26.92 29.78
N MET A 158 -20.96 -25.88 30.31
CA MET A 158 -20.60 -25.80 31.72
C MET A 158 -21.83 -25.53 32.62
N PRO A 159 -21.79 -25.98 33.88
CA PRO A 159 -22.79 -25.60 34.88
C PRO A 159 -22.86 -24.08 35.04
N LYS A 160 -24.08 -23.54 35.27
CA LYS A 160 -24.33 -22.09 35.33
C LYS A 160 -23.37 -21.33 36.26
N ALA A 161 -23.04 -21.92 37.42
CA ALA A 161 -22.13 -21.31 38.39
C ALA A 161 -20.71 -21.07 37.84
N LYS A 162 -20.21 -21.94 36.95
CA LYS A 162 -18.88 -21.81 36.33
C LYS A 162 -18.93 -21.06 34.99
N LYS A 163 -20.05 -21.16 34.28
CA LYS A 163 -20.27 -20.57 32.96
C LYS A 163 -20.04 -19.07 32.93
N MET A 164 -20.55 -18.33 33.92
CA MET A 164 -20.46 -16.86 33.94
C MET A 164 -19.01 -16.39 34.05
N LYS A 165 -18.24 -16.98 34.97
CA LYS A 165 -16.81 -16.69 35.12
C LYS A 165 -16.03 -17.03 33.85
N ALA A 166 -16.33 -18.18 33.24
CA ALA A 166 -15.69 -18.58 31.99
C ALA A 166 -16.01 -17.63 30.83
N PHE A 167 -17.25 -17.09 30.74
CA PHE A 167 -17.57 -16.05 29.76
C PHE A 167 -16.82 -14.74 30.02
N GLU A 168 -16.66 -14.31 31.28
CA GLU A 168 -15.86 -13.12 31.59
C GLU A 168 -14.41 -13.26 31.15
N GLU A 169 -13.78 -14.41 31.41
CA GLU A 169 -12.42 -14.72 30.97
C GLU A 169 -12.32 -14.79 29.44
N PHE A 170 -13.32 -15.40 28.80
CA PHE A 170 -13.39 -15.54 27.35
C PHE A 170 -13.49 -14.19 26.63
N VAL A 171 -14.34 -13.27 27.10
CA VAL A 171 -14.50 -11.94 26.47
C VAL A 171 -13.27 -11.05 26.68
N LYS A 172 -12.59 -11.17 27.82
CA LYS A 172 -11.36 -10.40 28.11
C LYS A 172 -10.15 -10.90 27.33
N ASN A 173 -10.21 -12.09 26.73
CA ASN A 173 -9.09 -12.67 26.01
C ASN A 173 -8.87 -11.98 24.65
N PRO A 174 -7.71 -11.32 24.41
CA PRO A 174 -7.43 -10.65 23.13
C PRO A 174 -7.52 -11.58 21.92
N LYS A 175 -7.25 -12.88 22.10
CA LYS A 175 -7.38 -13.90 21.03
C LYS A 175 -8.76 -13.88 20.39
N TYR A 176 -9.82 -13.66 21.19
CA TYR A 176 -11.21 -13.72 20.75
C TYR A 176 -11.86 -12.35 20.53
N ALA A 177 -11.13 -11.26 20.76
CA ALA A 177 -11.64 -9.90 20.60
C ALA A 177 -12.22 -9.65 19.19
N GLY A 178 -13.47 -9.19 19.12
CA GLY A 178 -14.17 -8.92 17.85
C GLY A 178 -14.72 -10.16 17.13
N THR A 179 -14.62 -11.36 17.70
CA THR A 179 -15.26 -12.56 17.14
C THR A 179 -16.76 -12.57 17.45
N GLU A 180 -17.56 -13.25 16.62
CA GLU A 180 -19.00 -13.40 16.85
C GLU A 180 -19.29 -14.09 18.19
N SER A 181 -18.50 -15.11 18.53
CA SER A 181 -18.61 -15.82 19.80
C SER A 181 -18.32 -14.93 21.01
N ALA A 182 -17.33 -14.03 20.93
CA ALA A 182 -17.06 -13.08 22.01
C ALA A 182 -18.21 -12.09 22.21
N MET A 183 -18.82 -11.62 21.12
CA MET A 183 -20.02 -10.77 21.21
C MET A 183 -21.19 -11.51 21.87
N LYS A 184 -21.46 -12.75 21.45
CA LYS A 184 -22.51 -13.60 22.08
C LYS A 184 -22.23 -13.86 23.56
N ALA A 185 -20.99 -14.12 23.94
CA ALA A 185 -20.61 -14.29 25.35
C ALA A 185 -20.88 -13.02 26.16
N GLN A 186 -20.55 -11.85 25.62
CA GLN A 186 -20.84 -10.57 26.27
C GLN A 186 -22.35 -10.33 26.44
N GLU A 187 -23.17 -10.71 25.46
CA GLU A 187 -24.63 -10.66 25.58
C GLU A 187 -25.15 -11.56 26.69
N GLU A 188 -24.64 -12.79 26.81
CA GLU A 188 -25.02 -13.71 27.88
C GLU A 188 -24.63 -13.19 29.28
N LEU A 189 -23.49 -12.52 29.40
CA LEU A 189 -23.11 -11.80 30.63
C LEU A 189 -24.13 -10.69 30.94
N ASN A 190 -24.44 -9.84 29.96
CA ASN A 190 -25.35 -8.71 30.14
C ASN A 190 -26.78 -9.14 30.53
N LYS A 191 -27.30 -10.23 29.96
CA LYS A 191 -28.63 -10.79 30.29
C LYS A 191 -28.73 -11.22 31.76
N ASN A 192 -27.65 -11.76 32.33
CA ASN A 192 -27.66 -12.23 33.71
C ASN A 192 -27.39 -11.11 34.73
N VAL A 193 -26.70 -10.03 34.34
CA VAL A 193 -26.57 -8.82 35.17
C VAL A 193 -27.90 -8.05 35.25
N LYS A 194 -28.71 -8.05 34.18
CA LYS A 194 -30.01 -7.36 34.11
C LYS A 194 -31.18 -8.11 34.76
N LYS A 195 -30.99 -9.28 35.39
CA LYS A 195 -32.09 -9.98 36.08
C LYS A 195 -32.31 -9.35 37.46
N PRO A 196 -33.40 -8.62 37.73
CA PRO A 196 -33.66 -8.07 39.06
C PRO A 196 -33.79 -9.22 40.06
N ALA A 197 -33.17 -9.06 41.23
CA ALA A 197 -33.37 -9.99 42.34
C ALA A 197 -34.88 -10.17 42.58
N PRO A 198 -35.40 -11.39 42.78
CA PRO A 198 -36.80 -11.58 43.09
C PRO A 198 -37.11 -10.76 44.34
N ALA A 199 -38.07 -9.83 44.20
CA ALA A 199 -38.56 -9.03 45.32
C ALA A 199 -38.90 -9.99 46.46
N LYS A 200 -38.21 -9.85 47.60
CA LYS A 200 -38.53 -10.59 48.82
C LYS A 200 -40.00 -10.36 49.10
N ALA A 201 -40.81 -11.41 48.97
CA ALA A 201 -42.22 -11.36 49.28
C ALA A 201 -42.38 -10.88 50.72
N ALA A 202 -43.04 -9.72 50.88
CA ALA A 202 -43.36 -9.19 52.21
C ALA A 202 -44.24 -10.21 52.95
N PRO A 203 -43.99 -10.47 54.25
CA PRO A 203 -44.79 -11.42 55.01
C PRO A 203 -46.22 -10.90 55.12
N LYS A 204 -47.18 -11.73 54.71
CA LYS A 204 -48.61 -11.48 54.95
C LYS A 204 -48.84 -11.42 56.46
N LYS A 205 -49.14 -10.23 56.99
CA LYS A 205 -49.67 -10.09 58.34
C LYS A 205 -51.08 -10.70 58.34
N LYS A 206 -51.31 -11.63 59.27
CA LYS A 206 -52.62 -12.21 59.60
C LYS A 206 -53.52 -11.17 60.23
#